data_AF-A0A442IDK5-F1
#
_entry.id   AF-A0A442IDK5-F1
#
_cell.length_a   1.000
_cell.length_b   1.000
_cell.length_c   1.000
_cell.angle_alpha   90.00
_cell.angle_beta   90.00
_cell.angle_gamma   90.00
#
_symmetry.space_group_name_H-M   'P 1'
#
loop_
_entity.id
_entity.type
_entity.pdbx_description
1 polymer ?
#
loop_
_entity_poly.entity_id
_entity_poly.type
_entity_poly.pdbx_seq_one_letter_code
_entity_poly.pdbx_strand_id
1 'polypeptide(L)'
;MWGNIGVGLDGTGWPERSSRSYQGEPLDFVPADTHWERDYRDGLVSYRSFFEKSLAANGDVTGRARIPIEKASADVVLVAGGDDALWPSDTFARDLVRRRKANGRSVSLVFEQDAGHRILLPGETTPRSKLHAHGGRDEADARLGQEAWQMITPLL
;
A
#
# COMPACT_ATOMS: atom_id res chain seq x y z
N MET A 1 3.10 1.16 -8.86
CA MET A 1 3.52 -0.23 -9.08
C MET A 1 4.99 -0.33 -8.70
N TRP A 2 5.42 -1.47 -8.17
CA TRP A 2 6.78 -1.65 -7.63
C TRP A 2 7.53 -2.73 -8.40
N GLY A 3 8.85 -2.73 -8.28
CA GLY A 3 9.68 -3.84 -8.75
C GLY A 3 9.35 -5.15 -8.03
N ASN A 4 9.78 -6.28 -8.58
CA ASN A 4 9.73 -7.57 -7.91
C ASN A 4 10.53 -7.54 -6.60
N ILE A 5 10.00 -8.15 -5.56
CA ILE A 5 10.72 -8.36 -4.31
C ILE A 5 11.27 -9.79 -4.34
N GLY A 6 12.60 -9.92 -4.39
CA GLY A 6 13.28 -11.20 -4.42
C GLY A 6 13.40 -11.81 -5.83
N VAL A 7 13.91 -13.05 -5.89
CA VAL A 7 14.18 -13.75 -7.14
C VAL A 7 12.89 -14.14 -7.87
N GLY A 8 12.86 -13.98 -9.18
CA GLY A 8 11.79 -14.50 -10.03
C GLY A 8 11.85 -16.02 -10.20
N LEU A 9 10.92 -16.57 -10.98
CA LEU A 9 10.92 -18.01 -11.33
C LEU A 9 12.19 -18.47 -12.09
N ASP A 10 12.90 -17.52 -12.69
CA ASP A 10 14.19 -17.72 -13.35
C ASP A 10 15.40 -17.60 -12.40
N GLY A 11 15.16 -17.49 -11.09
CA GLY A 11 16.19 -17.35 -10.07
C GLY A 11 16.89 -15.98 -10.05
N THR A 12 16.49 -15.03 -10.90
CA THR A 12 17.15 -13.73 -11.01
C THR A 12 16.39 -12.66 -10.23
N GLY A 13 17.09 -11.98 -9.32
CA GLY A 13 16.53 -10.87 -8.53
C GLY A 13 16.90 -9.48 -9.04
N TRP A 14 17.96 -9.37 -9.85
CA TRP A 14 18.49 -8.11 -10.37
C TRP A 14 18.94 -8.23 -11.84
N PRO A 15 18.75 -7.19 -12.68
CA PRO A 15 18.07 -5.92 -12.37
C PRO A 15 16.58 -6.12 -12.03
N GLU A 16 15.99 -5.14 -11.32
CA GLU A 16 14.56 -5.17 -11.01
C GLU A 16 13.71 -5.30 -12.27
N ARG A 17 12.59 -5.98 -12.12
CA ARG A 17 11.56 -6.21 -13.13
C ARG A 17 10.22 -5.87 -12.54
N SER A 18 9.23 -5.67 -13.41
CA SER A 18 7.88 -5.35 -12.94
C SER A 18 7.30 -6.50 -12.11
N SER A 19 6.71 -6.15 -10.95
CA SER A 19 5.98 -7.12 -10.12
C SER A 19 4.59 -7.48 -10.70
N ARG A 20 4.20 -6.86 -11.81
CA ARG A 20 2.86 -6.97 -12.41
C ARG A 20 2.94 -6.85 -13.93
N SER A 21 2.09 -7.60 -14.61
CA SER A 21 1.87 -7.50 -16.06
C SER A 21 0.40 -7.34 -16.37
N TYR A 22 0.10 -6.82 -17.56
CA TYR A 22 -1.24 -6.76 -18.12
C TYR A 22 -1.20 -7.25 -19.56
N GLN A 23 -2.01 -8.27 -19.87
CA GLN A 23 -2.03 -8.92 -21.19
C GLN A 23 -0.66 -9.42 -21.67
N GLY A 24 0.16 -9.90 -20.73
CA GLY A 24 1.51 -10.40 -21.01
C GLY A 24 2.60 -9.32 -20.98
N GLU A 25 2.25 -8.05 -21.04
CA GLU A 25 3.21 -6.95 -21.04
C GLU A 25 3.53 -6.46 -19.61
N PRO A 26 4.80 -6.28 -19.25
CA PRO A 26 5.18 -5.75 -17.94
C PRO A 26 4.71 -4.29 -17.79
N LEU A 27 4.15 -3.96 -16.64
CA LEU A 27 3.76 -2.58 -16.33
C LEU A 27 4.95 -1.77 -15.83
N ASP A 28 4.95 -0.46 -16.09
CA ASP A 28 5.91 0.46 -15.48
C ASP A 28 5.89 0.34 -13.95
N PHE A 29 7.06 0.41 -13.34
CA PHE A 29 7.23 0.33 -11.90
C PHE A 29 8.22 1.37 -11.39
N VAL A 30 8.07 1.76 -10.13
CA VAL A 30 9.00 2.64 -9.42
C VAL A 30 10.20 1.79 -8.97
N PRO A 31 11.43 2.10 -9.41
CA PRO A 31 12.64 1.41 -8.96
C PRO A 31 12.90 1.64 -7.47
N ALA A 32 13.53 0.67 -6.81
CA ALA A 32 14.03 0.87 -5.46
C ALA A 32 15.06 1.99 -5.38
N ASP A 33 15.10 2.68 -4.25
CA ASP A 33 16.25 3.52 -3.92
C ASP A 33 17.35 2.62 -3.37
N THR A 34 18.40 2.42 -4.17
CA THR A 34 19.55 1.58 -3.80
C THR A 34 20.38 2.15 -2.65
N HIS A 35 20.16 3.41 -2.28
CA HIS A 35 20.82 4.08 -1.16
C HIS A 35 19.95 4.13 0.09
N TRP A 36 18.77 3.51 0.07
CA TRP A 36 17.93 3.44 1.26
C TRP A 36 18.61 2.63 2.36
N GLU A 37 18.82 3.27 3.51
CA GLU A 37 19.21 2.64 4.75
C GLU A 37 17.98 2.20 5.54
N ARG A 38 18.07 1.05 6.22
CA ARG A 38 16.95 0.49 6.98
C ARG A 38 16.57 1.40 8.13
N ASP A 39 15.28 1.74 8.18
CA ASP A 39 14.69 2.39 9.34
C ASP A 39 14.13 1.35 10.30
N TYR A 40 14.16 1.67 11.59
CA TYR A 40 13.72 0.78 12.65
C TYR A 40 12.67 1.44 13.53
N ARG A 41 11.69 0.65 13.95
CA ARG A 41 10.68 1.01 14.94
C ARG A 41 10.47 -0.16 15.88
N ASP A 42 10.63 0.08 17.18
CA ASP A 42 10.49 -0.95 18.22
C ASP A 42 11.36 -2.20 17.96
N GLY A 43 12.56 -1.99 17.39
CA GLY A 43 13.51 -3.05 17.06
C GLY A 43 13.21 -3.82 15.76
N LEU A 44 12.15 -3.47 15.04
CA LEU A 44 11.76 -4.10 13.78
C LEU A 44 12.00 -3.16 12.59
N VAL A 45 12.25 -3.74 11.42
CA VAL A 45 12.47 -2.94 10.19
C VAL A 45 11.15 -2.30 9.74
N SER A 46 11.17 -0.99 9.57
CA SER A 46 10.11 -0.19 8.95
C SER A 46 10.48 0.05 7.48
N TYR A 47 9.57 -0.25 6.56
CA TYR A 47 9.79 -0.05 5.12
C TYR A 47 9.14 1.23 4.60
N ARG A 48 8.41 1.98 5.43
CA ARG A 48 7.68 3.17 4.97
C ARG A 48 8.58 4.14 4.21
N SER A 49 9.73 4.48 4.79
CA SER A 49 10.67 5.44 4.20
C SER A 49 11.36 4.92 2.94
N PHE A 50 11.47 3.60 2.77
CA PHE A 50 11.96 3.01 1.52
C PHE A 50 11.06 3.46 0.37
N PHE A 51 9.76 3.22 0.50
CA PHE A 51 8.79 3.59 -0.53
C PHE A 51 8.73 5.11 -0.74
N GLU A 52 8.77 5.90 0.34
CA GLU A 52 8.77 7.38 0.24
C GLU A 52 10.00 7.90 -0.52
N LYS A 53 11.21 7.43 -0.19
CA LYS A 53 12.45 7.82 -0.88
C LYS A 53 12.47 7.35 -2.33
N SER A 54 12.05 6.11 -2.60
CA SER A 54 11.94 5.59 -3.98
C SER A 54 10.99 6.43 -4.83
N LEU A 55 9.85 6.88 -4.29
CA LEU A 55 8.94 7.77 -5.02
C LEU A 55 9.56 9.15 -5.28
N ALA A 56 10.22 9.73 -4.27
CA ALA A 56 10.84 11.04 -4.38
C ALA A 56 11.98 11.05 -5.43
N ALA A 57 12.77 9.98 -5.49
CA ALA A 57 13.87 9.84 -6.44
C ALA A 57 13.41 9.62 -7.90
N ASN A 58 12.17 9.19 -8.12
CA ASN A 58 11.68 8.70 -9.41
C ASN A 58 10.39 9.39 -9.87
N GLY A 59 10.28 10.72 -9.75
CA GLY A 59 9.04 11.47 -10.01
C GLY A 59 8.35 11.17 -11.35
N ASP A 60 9.08 11.19 -12.46
CA ASP A 60 8.52 10.92 -13.80
C ASP A 60 8.03 9.47 -13.95
N VAL A 61 8.82 8.51 -13.47
CA VAL A 61 8.49 7.08 -13.51
C VAL A 61 7.31 6.77 -12.58
N THR A 62 7.24 7.44 -11.43
CA THR A 62 6.12 7.35 -10.49
C THR A 62 4.81 7.69 -11.15
N GLY A 63 4.78 8.70 -12.02
CA GLY A 63 3.59 9.06 -12.80
C GLY A 63 3.11 7.90 -13.70
N ARG A 64 4.03 7.27 -14.43
CA ARG A 64 3.72 6.16 -15.35
C ARG A 64 3.36 4.85 -14.62
N ALA A 65 3.99 4.60 -13.47
CA ALA A 65 3.75 3.44 -12.63
C ALA A 65 2.46 3.52 -11.79
N ARG A 66 1.60 4.53 -12.00
CA ARG A 66 0.33 4.67 -11.26
C ARG A 66 -0.72 3.68 -11.76
N ILE A 67 -1.48 3.14 -10.81
CA ILE A 67 -2.72 2.43 -11.13
C ILE A 67 -3.76 3.46 -11.58
N PRO A 68 -4.43 3.27 -12.74
CA PRO A 68 -5.44 4.20 -13.25
C PRO A 68 -6.81 3.95 -12.60
N ILE A 69 -6.90 4.20 -11.28
CA ILE A 69 -8.12 3.92 -10.49
C ILE A 69 -9.37 4.64 -11.02
N GLU A 70 -9.19 5.80 -11.64
CA GLU A 70 -10.26 6.57 -12.29
C GLU A 70 -10.96 5.82 -13.44
N LYS A 71 -10.29 4.82 -14.04
CA LYS A 71 -10.86 3.98 -15.10
C LYS A 71 -11.69 2.81 -14.56
N ALA A 72 -11.61 2.50 -13.26
CA ALA A 72 -12.36 1.41 -12.67
C ALA A 72 -13.86 1.75 -12.59
N SER A 73 -14.69 0.86 -13.13
CA SER A 73 -16.16 0.95 -13.07
C SER A 73 -16.75 0.44 -11.75
N ALA A 74 -15.98 -0.32 -10.96
CA ALA A 74 -16.42 -0.91 -9.70
C ALA A 74 -16.57 0.14 -8.59
N ASP A 75 -17.46 -0.07 -7.62
CA ASP A 75 -17.39 0.69 -6.37
C ASP A 75 -16.08 0.37 -5.63
N VAL A 76 -15.44 1.41 -5.10
CA VAL A 76 -14.13 1.27 -4.44
C VAL A 76 -14.22 1.79 -3.02
N VAL A 77 -13.88 0.92 -2.08
CA VAL A 77 -13.61 1.24 -0.69
C VAL A 77 -12.09 1.15 -0.51
N LEU A 78 -11.49 2.24 -0.04
CA LEU A 78 -10.10 2.30 0.36
C LEU A 78 -10.03 2.27 1.88
N VAL A 79 -9.11 1.48 2.42
CA VAL A 79 -8.89 1.35 3.86
C VAL A 79 -7.41 1.62 4.12
N ALA A 80 -7.11 2.55 5.02
CA ALA A 80 -5.72 2.95 5.29
C ALA A 80 -5.50 3.31 6.77
N GLY A 81 -4.38 2.81 7.31
CA GLY A 81 -3.88 3.21 8.61
C GLY A 81 -2.91 4.39 8.48
N GLY A 82 -3.09 5.42 9.31
CA GLY A 82 -2.19 6.59 9.35
C GLY A 82 -0.79 6.29 9.87
N ASP A 83 -0.66 5.23 10.65
CA ASP A 83 0.58 4.81 11.30
C ASP A 83 1.19 3.55 10.66
N ASP A 84 0.81 3.25 9.40
CA ASP A 84 1.39 2.17 8.62
C ASP A 84 2.90 2.37 8.44
N ALA A 85 3.68 1.44 8.99
CA ALA A 85 5.14 1.46 8.97
C ALA A 85 5.75 0.62 7.83
N LEU A 86 4.93 -0.04 7.00
CA LEU A 86 5.44 -0.75 5.82
C LEU A 86 5.42 0.13 4.58
N TRP A 87 4.35 0.89 4.36
CA TRP A 87 4.26 1.83 3.23
C TRP A 87 3.38 3.03 3.60
N PRO A 88 3.42 4.14 2.84
CA PRO A 88 2.59 5.30 3.11
C PRO A 88 1.15 5.11 2.62
N SER A 89 0.41 4.17 3.22
CA SER A 89 -0.96 3.82 2.81
C SER A 89 -1.94 4.98 2.93
N ASP A 90 -1.77 5.83 3.94
CA ASP A 90 -2.50 7.09 4.13
C ASP A 90 -2.34 8.03 2.93
N THR A 91 -1.11 8.20 2.46
CA THR A 91 -0.79 9.09 1.34
C THR A 91 -1.31 8.50 0.03
N PHE A 92 -1.14 7.20 -0.18
CA PHE A 92 -1.68 6.50 -1.34
C PHE A 92 -3.20 6.57 -1.40
N ALA A 93 -3.89 6.29 -0.29
CA ALA A 93 -5.34 6.32 -0.24
C ALA A 93 -5.89 7.74 -0.53
N ARG A 94 -5.27 8.78 0.04
CA ARG A 94 -5.65 10.18 -0.24
C ARG A 94 -5.43 10.55 -1.71
N ASP A 95 -4.33 10.14 -2.32
CA ASP A 95 -4.10 10.34 -3.76
C ASP A 95 -5.17 9.68 -4.62
N LEU A 96 -5.48 8.41 -4.33
CA LEU A 96 -6.50 7.65 -5.05
C LEU A 96 -7.88 8.29 -4.90
N VAL A 97 -8.27 8.71 -3.69
CA VAL A 97 -9.53 9.45 -3.46
C VAL A 97 -9.57 10.72 -4.31
N ARG A 98 -8.51 11.53 -4.26
CA ARG A 98 -8.43 12.79 -5.01
C ARG A 98 -8.60 12.54 -6.51
N ARG A 99 -7.86 11.59 -7.07
CA ARG A 99 -7.91 11.26 -8.50
C ARG A 99 -9.28 10.74 -8.92
N ARG A 100 -9.91 9.89 -8.10
CA ARG A 100 -11.24 9.38 -8.41
C ARG A 100 -12.29 10.48 -8.40
N LYS A 101 -12.30 11.31 -7.36
CA LYS A 101 -13.23 12.44 -7.23
C LYS A 101 -13.05 13.47 -8.34
N ALA A 102 -11.81 13.77 -8.73
CA ALA A 102 -11.52 14.67 -9.85
C ALA A 102 -12.08 14.16 -11.19
N ASN A 103 -12.34 12.86 -11.31
CA ASN A 103 -12.96 12.22 -12.48
C ASN A 103 -14.46 11.92 -12.28
N GLY A 104 -15.11 12.52 -11.27
CA GLY A 104 -16.54 12.33 -11.00
C GLY A 104 -16.94 10.92 -10.59
N ARG A 105 -16.00 10.11 -10.07
CA ARG A 105 -16.26 8.72 -9.64
C ARG A 105 -16.42 8.64 -8.11
N SER A 106 -17.37 7.81 -7.67
CA SER A 106 -17.61 7.51 -6.24
C SER A 106 -16.39 6.85 -5.61
N VAL A 107 -16.05 7.16 -4.37
CA VAL A 107 -15.01 6.43 -3.61
C VAL A 107 -15.24 6.66 -2.13
N SER A 108 -15.16 5.58 -1.37
CA SER A 108 -15.21 5.63 0.08
C SER A 108 -13.80 5.43 0.64
N LEU A 109 -13.45 6.21 1.67
CA LEU A 109 -12.21 6.05 2.42
C LEU A 109 -12.56 5.81 3.87
N VAL A 110 -12.11 4.67 4.41
CA VAL A 110 -12.08 4.40 5.84
C VAL A 110 -10.64 4.59 6.30
N PHE A 111 -10.44 5.48 7.26
CA PHE A 111 -9.12 5.91 7.69
C PHE A 111 -9.08 6.06 9.20
N GLU A 112 -8.06 5.49 9.83
CA GLU A 112 -7.79 5.64 11.26
C GLU A 112 -6.32 6.03 11.43
N GLN A 113 -6.08 7.13 12.15
CA GLN A 113 -4.75 7.74 12.23
C GLN A 113 -3.76 6.84 12.96
N ASP A 114 -4.23 6.13 13.99
CA ASP A 114 -3.39 5.31 14.86
C ASP A 114 -3.37 3.82 14.47
N ALA A 115 -4.02 3.46 13.36
CA ALA A 115 -3.97 2.11 12.82
C ALA A 115 -2.73 1.94 11.94
N GLY A 116 -2.17 0.73 11.95
CA GLY A 116 -0.98 0.39 11.21
C GLY A 116 -1.30 -0.38 9.93
N HIS A 117 -0.30 -1.15 9.47
CA HIS A 117 -0.44 -2.02 8.32
C HIS A 117 -1.41 -3.19 8.56
N ARG A 118 -1.57 -3.59 9.83
CA ARG A 118 -2.34 -4.77 10.20
C ARG A 118 -3.79 -4.40 10.47
N ILE A 119 -4.62 -4.41 9.44
CA ILE A 119 -6.07 -4.20 9.57
C ILE A 119 -6.75 -5.55 9.79
N LEU A 120 -7.57 -5.67 10.85
CA LEU A 120 -8.24 -6.93 11.20
C LEU A 120 -9.74 -6.84 10.95
N LEU A 121 -10.26 -7.57 9.98
CA LEU A 121 -11.71 -7.70 9.80
C LEU A 121 -12.34 -8.49 10.96
N PRO A 122 -13.66 -8.36 11.20
CA PRO A 122 -14.32 -9.07 12.29
C PRO A 122 -14.06 -10.58 12.27
N GLY A 123 -13.55 -11.11 13.38
CA GLY A 123 -13.18 -12.51 13.54
C GLY A 123 -11.73 -12.85 13.19
N GLU A 124 -10.97 -11.92 12.61
CA GLU A 124 -9.54 -12.14 12.33
C GLU A 124 -8.67 -11.90 13.56
N THR A 125 -7.66 -12.74 13.74
CA THR A 125 -6.75 -12.72 14.90
C THR A 125 -5.27 -12.73 14.50
N THR A 126 -4.94 -12.28 13.29
CA THR A 126 -3.58 -12.32 12.77
C THR A 126 -2.61 -11.56 13.69
N PRO A 127 -1.53 -12.20 14.19
CA PRO A 127 -0.58 -11.53 15.08
C PRO A 127 0.29 -10.52 14.33
N ARG A 128 0.92 -9.61 15.07
CA ARG A 128 1.95 -8.72 14.49
C ARG A 128 3.15 -9.52 14.01
N SER A 129 3.81 -9.01 12.96
CA SER A 129 5.07 -9.57 12.49
C SER A 129 6.16 -9.45 13.55
N LYS A 130 7.04 -10.46 13.61
CA LYS A 130 8.26 -10.44 14.43
C LYS A 130 9.48 -9.96 13.63
N LEU A 131 9.31 -9.66 12.35
CA LEU A 131 10.40 -9.29 11.43
C LEU A 131 10.27 -7.84 10.94
N HIS A 132 9.04 -7.33 10.84
CA HIS A 132 8.75 -6.04 10.23
C HIS A 132 7.81 -5.22 11.10
N ALA A 133 8.09 -3.93 11.21
CA ALA A 133 7.25 -2.99 11.91
C ALA A 133 5.98 -2.78 11.09
N HIS A 134 4.83 -3.19 11.62
CA HIS A 134 3.54 -2.86 11.02
C HIS A 134 3.06 -1.45 11.41
N GLY A 135 3.59 -0.89 12.51
CA GLY A 135 3.08 0.33 13.12
C GLY A 135 1.65 0.16 13.66
N GLY A 136 1.07 1.23 14.19
CA GLY A 136 -0.28 1.25 14.74
C GLY A 136 -0.44 0.64 16.13
N ARG A 137 -1.66 0.79 16.67
CA ARG A 137 -2.12 0.22 17.95
C ARG A 137 -3.13 -0.89 17.71
N ASP A 138 -3.12 -1.93 18.55
CA ASP A 138 -4.01 -3.09 18.38
C ASP A 138 -5.50 -2.72 18.38
N GLU A 139 -5.90 -1.78 19.24
CA GLU A 139 -7.27 -1.29 19.30
C GLU A 139 -7.65 -0.50 18.03
N ALA A 140 -6.73 0.31 17.50
CA ALA A 140 -6.97 1.10 16.29
C ALA A 140 -7.03 0.23 15.04
N ASP A 141 -6.15 -0.76 14.93
CA ASP A 141 -6.17 -1.81 13.90
C ASP A 141 -7.53 -2.52 13.84
N ALA A 142 -8.06 -2.91 15.01
CA ALA A 142 -9.34 -3.60 15.14
C ALA A 142 -10.53 -2.67 14.83
N ARG A 143 -10.51 -1.43 15.31
CA ARG A 143 -11.54 -0.43 14.96
C ARG A 143 -11.59 -0.16 13.46
N LEU A 144 -10.43 0.07 12.84
CA LEU A 144 -10.33 0.31 11.41
C LEU A 144 -10.91 -0.86 10.60
N GLY A 145 -10.60 -2.11 10.99
CA GLY A 145 -11.15 -3.27 10.32
C GLY A 145 -12.65 -3.48 10.55
N GLN A 146 -13.18 -3.13 11.73
CA GLN A 146 -14.61 -3.13 12.00
C GLN A 146 -15.36 -2.09 11.15
N GLU A 147 -14.83 -0.88 11.03
CA GLU A 147 -15.38 0.18 10.18
C GLU A 147 -15.27 -0.17 8.69
N ALA A 148 -14.14 -0.73 8.27
CA ALA A 148 -13.94 -1.23 6.92
C ALA A 148 -14.98 -2.29 6.56
N TRP A 149 -15.24 -3.23 7.47
CA TRP A 149 -16.23 -4.28 7.25
C TRP A 149 -17.65 -3.73 7.03
N GLN A 150 -18.06 -2.73 7.81
CA GLN A 150 -19.36 -2.07 7.63
C GLN A 150 -19.52 -1.45 6.23
N MET A 151 -18.41 -1.00 5.62
CA MET A 151 -18.41 -0.46 4.26
C MET A 151 -18.29 -1.53 3.17
N ILE A 152 -17.64 -2.65 3.47
CA ILE A 152 -17.39 -3.75 2.52
C ILE A 152 -18.64 -4.64 2.38
N THR A 153 -19.28 -5.03 3.48
CA THR A 153 -20.40 -6.00 3.45
C THR A 153 -21.55 -5.60 2.53
N PRO A 154 -21.97 -4.32 2.42
CA PRO A 154 -23.03 -3.92 1.48
C PRO A 154 -22.67 -4.10 0.00
N LEU A 155 -21.39 -4.35 -0.34
CA LEU A 155 -20.89 -4.53 -1.70
C LEU A 155 -20.72 -6.01 -2.10
N LEU A 156 -20.97 -6.95 -1.19
CA LEU A 156 -20.89 -8.41 -1.41
C LEU A 156 -22.24 -8.97 -1.86
#